data_AF-A0A349W4I9-F1
#
_entry.id   AF-A0A349W4I9-F1
#
_cell.length_a   1.000
_cell.length_b   1.000
_cell.length_c   1.000
_cell.angle_alpha   90.00
_cell.angle_beta   90.00
_cell.angle_gamma   90.00
#
_symmetry.space_group_name_H-M   'P 1'
#
loop_
_entity.id
_entity.type
_entity.pdbx_description
1 polymer ?
#
loop_
_entity_poly.entity_id
_entity_poly.type
_entity_poly.pdbx_seq_one_letter_code
_entity_poly.pdbx_strand_id
1 'polypeptide(L)'
;MTVINYNNQVKAKQLILLCIFAIAYCTPLQASKIDSLLQVLDKAINNRTVYLDTKIRQIDSIKDRLRNHSAAKDRYEIQNQLIFEYQTLNCDSSLAYIGRNIAIAKQLNDQKLMTESQVKLAFVLSISGLFTQAWEVLKQIDYDGLPQHLKVIYHWSYIRYYENLIKYTDHDNYNRQYESEIAKSRNSLMGLLDPKSDMYLKEKAFKLKAAGMFKESRDIQLHLFKKEKSDTHGYGM
;
A
#
# COMPACT_ATOMS: atom_id res chain seq x y z
N MET A 1 37.21 16.39 -59.95
CA MET A 1 37.09 16.53 -58.47
C MET A 1 35.76 16.00 -57.91
N THR A 2 34.71 15.85 -58.72
CA THR A 2 33.34 15.48 -58.28
C THR A 2 33.14 13.99 -57.96
N VAL A 3 33.90 13.08 -58.58
CA VAL A 3 33.75 11.61 -58.41
C VAL A 3 34.27 11.10 -57.05
N ILE A 4 35.33 11.73 -56.51
CA ILE A 4 35.91 11.38 -55.21
C ILE A 4 34.91 11.68 -54.06
N ASN A 5 34.10 12.73 -54.22
CA ASN A 5 33.14 13.17 -53.22
C ASN A 5 31.91 12.22 -53.12
N TYR A 6 31.46 11.66 -54.25
CA TYR A 6 30.38 10.66 -54.27
C TYR A 6 30.77 9.35 -53.58
N ASN A 7 31.97 8.84 -53.85
CA ASN A 7 32.47 7.61 -53.23
C ASN A 7 32.67 7.73 -51.72
N ASN A 8 33.08 8.91 -51.24
CA ASN A 8 33.18 9.18 -49.80
C ASN A 8 31.80 9.28 -49.13
N GLN A 9 30.78 9.80 -49.81
CA GLN A 9 29.41 9.81 -49.28
C GLN A 9 28.78 8.41 -49.21
N VAL A 10 29.06 7.53 -50.18
CA VAL A 10 28.60 6.14 -50.14
C VAL A 10 29.28 5.37 -49.01
N LYS A 11 30.59 5.53 -48.82
CA LYS A 11 31.35 4.93 -47.70
C LYS A 11 30.87 5.44 -46.34
N ALA A 12 30.56 6.73 -46.21
CA ALA A 12 30.00 7.30 -44.98
C ALA A 12 28.61 6.73 -44.66
N LYS A 13 27.73 6.59 -45.66
CA LYS A 13 26.42 5.93 -45.50
C LYS A 13 26.56 4.44 -45.11
N GLN A 14 27.51 3.72 -45.71
CA GLN A 14 27.80 2.33 -45.37
C GLN A 14 28.35 2.19 -43.94
N LEU A 15 29.23 3.09 -43.49
CA LEU A 15 29.71 3.12 -42.11
C LEU A 15 28.59 3.40 -41.11
N ILE A 16 27.70 4.35 -41.41
CA ILE A 16 26.55 4.67 -40.54
C ILE A 16 25.61 3.46 -40.45
N LEU A 17 25.33 2.79 -41.56
CA LEU A 17 24.50 1.58 -41.57
C LEU A 17 25.13 0.45 -40.74
N LEU A 18 26.45 0.28 -40.83
CA LEU A 18 27.21 -0.72 -40.09
C LEU A 18 27.26 -0.42 -38.59
N CYS A 19 27.36 0.86 -38.20
CA CYS A 19 27.25 1.31 -36.82
C CYS A 19 25.85 1.08 -36.24
N ILE A 20 24.78 1.35 -37.00
CA ILE A 20 23.39 1.07 -36.58
C ILE A 20 23.19 -0.44 -36.39
N PHE A 21 23.72 -1.26 -37.29
CA PHE A 21 23.68 -2.72 -37.16
C PHE A 21 24.45 -3.17 -35.91
N ALA A 22 25.68 -2.68 -35.69
CA ALA A 22 26.47 -3.02 -34.50
C ALA A 22 25.80 -2.62 -33.16
N ILE A 23 25.07 -1.49 -33.14
CA ILE A 23 24.30 -1.05 -31.95
C ILE A 23 23.08 -1.97 -31.73
N ALA A 24 22.43 -2.46 -32.79
CA ALA A 24 21.29 -3.36 -32.69
C ALA A 24 21.66 -4.75 -32.14
N TYR A 25 22.88 -5.23 -32.37
CA TYR A 25 23.38 -6.50 -31.80
C TYR A 25 23.92 -6.37 -30.37
N CYS A 26 24.02 -5.15 -29.82
CA CYS A 26 24.59 -4.89 -28.49
C CYS A 26 23.52 -4.86 -27.37
N THR A 27 22.26 -5.19 -27.66
CA THR A 27 21.16 -5.20 -26.67
C THR A 27 20.76 -6.56 -26.03
N PRO A 28 21.50 -7.70 -26.13
CA PRO A 28 20.99 -8.97 -25.59
C PRO A 28 21.02 -9.07 -24.06
N LEU A 29 21.86 -8.29 -23.37
CA LEU A 29 22.05 -8.43 -21.91
C LEU A 29 20.91 -7.83 -21.06
N GLN A 30 20.28 -6.75 -21.55
CA GLN A 30 19.15 -6.11 -20.87
C GLN A 30 17.87 -6.93 -21.07
N ALA A 31 17.69 -7.51 -22.26
CA ALA A 31 16.56 -8.37 -22.60
C ALA A 31 16.54 -9.65 -21.75
N SER A 32 17.69 -10.34 -21.60
CA SER A 32 17.76 -11.58 -20.82
C SER A 32 17.43 -11.40 -19.33
N LYS A 33 17.75 -10.23 -18.75
CA LYS A 33 17.42 -9.90 -17.36
C LYS A 33 15.93 -9.58 -17.18
N ILE A 34 15.32 -8.92 -18.16
CA ILE A 34 13.86 -8.66 -18.19
C ILE A 34 13.11 -10.00 -18.30
N ASP A 35 13.55 -10.89 -19.20
CA ASP A 35 12.95 -12.22 -19.37
C ASP A 35 13.01 -13.04 -18.09
N SER A 36 14.15 -13.00 -17.38
CA SER A 36 14.28 -13.66 -16.07
C SER A 36 13.34 -13.08 -15.01
N LEU A 37 13.14 -11.76 -14.98
CA LEU A 37 12.23 -11.12 -14.03
C LEU A 37 10.76 -11.43 -14.36
N LEU A 38 10.39 -11.44 -15.64
CA LEU A 38 9.06 -11.83 -16.08
C LEU A 38 8.75 -13.29 -15.72
N GLN A 39 9.70 -14.20 -15.87
CA GLN A 39 9.53 -15.59 -15.44
C GLN A 39 9.31 -15.72 -13.92
N VAL A 40 10.01 -14.92 -13.10
CA VAL A 40 9.79 -14.87 -11.65
C VAL A 40 8.39 -14.34 -11.33
N LEU A 41 7.94 -13.28 -12.03
CA LEU A 41 6.59 -12.73 -11.89
C LEU A 41 5.52 -13.74 -12.27
N ASP A 42 5.66 -14.42 -13.42
CA ASP A 42 4.72 -15.45 -13.87
C ASP A 42 4.63 -16.60 -12.87
N LYS A 43 5.77 -17.03 -12.32
CA LYS A 43 5.79 -18.03 -11.25
C LYS A 43 5.06 -17.55 -10.00
N ALA A 44 5.24 -16.29 -9.60
CA ALA A 44 4.54 -15.72 -8.45
C ALA A 44 3.02 -15.65 -8.69
N ILE A 45 2.59 -15.27 -9.90
CA ILE A 45 1.18 -15.24 -10.30
C ILE A 45 0.58 -16.65 -10.31
N ASN A 46 1.32 -17.65 -10.82
CA ASN A 46 0.89 -19.05 -10.83
C ASN A 46 0.73 -19.62 -9.40
N ASN A 47 1.54 -19.14 -8.45
CA ASN A 47 1.46 -19.52 -7.04
C ASN A 47 0.37 -18.77 -6.25
N ARG A 48 -0.44 -17.91 -6.89
CA ARG A 48 -1.47 -17.12 -6.19
C ARG A 48 -2.39 -17.95 -5.29
N THR A 49 -2.76 -19.15 -5.73
CA THR A 49 -3.65 -20.06 -5.00
C THR A 49 -3.00 -20.54 -3.71
N VAL A 50 -1.71 -20.87 -3.75
CA VAL A 50 -0.94 -21.29 -2.55
C VAL A 50 -0.90 -20.17 -1.50
N TYR A 51 -0.68 -18.93 -1.93
CA TYR A 51 -0.67 -17.78 -1.03
C TYR A 51 -2.07 -17.51 -0.45
N LEU A 52 -3.10 -17.59 -1.29
CA LEU A 52 -4.49 -17.41 -0.87
C LEU A 52 -4.92 -18.49 0.13
N ASP A 53 -4.61 -19.75 -0.13
CA ASP A 53 -4.94 -20.87 0.76
C ASP A 53 -4.26 -20.72 2.12
N THR A 54 -3.04 -20.19 2.14
CA THR A 54 -2.33 -19.90 3.39
C THR A 54 -3.04 -18.82 4.20
N LYS A 55 -3.47 -17.74 3.55
CA LYS A 55 -4.26 -16.66 4.18
C LYS A 55 -5.61 -17.19 4.68
N ILE A 56 -6.30 -18.01 3.89
CA ILE A 56 -7.58 -18.63 4.27
C ILE A 56 -7.42 -19.54 5.49
N ARG A 57 -6.38 -20.40 5.52
CA ARG A 57 -6.09 -21.25 6.69
C ARG A 57 -5.87 -20.43 7.97
N GLN A 58 -5.16 -19.30 7.88
CA GLN A 58 -4.96 -18.40 9.01
C GLN A 58 -6.30 -17.81 9.49
N ILE A 59 -7.12 -17.33 8.56
CA ILE A 59 -8.47 -16.81 8.86
C ILE A 59 -9.34 -17.86 9.52
N ASP A 60 -9.34 -19.10 9.01
CA ASP A 60 -10.14 -20.18 9.54
C ASP A 60 -9.69 -20.58 10.94
N SER A 61 -8.38 -20.62 11.20
CA SER A 61 -7.84 -20.80 12.57
C SER A 61 -8.34 -19.73 13.55
N ILE A 62 -8.40 -18.46 13.12
CA ILE A 62 -8.92 -17.37 13.95
C ILE A 62 -10.44 -17.51 14.16
N LYS A 63 -11.20 -17.90 13.12
CA LYS A 63 -12.64 -18.18 13.24
C LYS A 63 -12.93 -19.34 14.20
N ASP A 64 -12.11 -20.39 14.17
CA ASP A 64 -12.24 -21.54 15.07
C ASP A 64 -12.06 -21.11 16.52
N ARG A 65 -11.04 -20.30 16.79
CA ARG A 65 -10.85 -19.65 18.10
C ARG A 65 -12.07 -18.80 18.48
N LEU A 66 -12.61 -18.01 17.56
CA LEU A 66 -13.80 -17.18 17.82
C LEU A 66 -15.02 -18.00 18.24
N ARG A 67 -15.22 -19.19 17.65
CA ARG A 67 -16.35 -20.07 18.00
C ARG A 67 -16.25 -20.65 19.42
N ASN A 68 -15.02 -20.81 19.92
CA ASN A 68 -14.75 -21.40 21.23
C ASN A 68 -14.76 -20.38 22.39
N HIS A 69 -14.95 -19.08 22.11
CA HIS A 69 -14.97 -18.03 23.13
C HIS A 69 -16.35 -17.36 23.19
N SER A 70 -16.94 -17.31 24.38
CA SER A 70 -18.27 -16.71 24.62
C SER A 70 -18.20 -15.29 25.17
N ALA A 71 -17.14 -14.94 25.90
CA ALA A 71 -16.99 -13.63 26.51
C ALA A 71 -16.89 -12.52 25.45
N ALA A 72 -17.71 -11.47 25.60
CA ALA A 72 -17.82 -10.41 24.60
C ALA A 72 -16.48 -9.72 24.33
N LYS A 73 -15.67 -9.48 25.36
CA LYS A 73 -14.35 -8.85 25.22
C LYS A 73 -13.35 -9.74 24.48
N ASP A 74 -13.30 -11.04 24.77
CA ASP A 74 -12.44 -11.97 24.04
C ASP A 74 -12.83 -12.07 22.57
N ARG A 75 -14.15 -12.10 22.31
CA ARG A 75 -14.68 -12.07 20.94
C ARG A 75 -14.27 -10.81 20.20
N TYR A 76 -14.34 -9.64 20.84
CA TYR A 76 -13.90 -8.36 20.26
C TYR A 76 -12.43 -8.41 19.82
N GLU A 77 -11.54 -8.93 20.68
CA GLU A 77 -10.12 -9.06 20.38
C GLU A 77 -9.84 -10.05 19.25
N ILE A 78 -10.52 -11.20 19.24
CA ILE A 78 -10.39 -12.18 18.15
C ILE A 78 -10.95 -11.61 16.84
N GLN A 79 -12.04 -10.85 16.89
CA GLN A 79 -12.62 -10.18 15.74
C GLN A 79 -11.71 -9.09 15.20
N ASN A 80 -10.96 -8.38 16.04
CA ASN A 80 -9.90 -7.46 15.61
C ASN A 80 -8.83 -8.14 14.75
N GLN A 81 -8.48 -9.39 15.08
CA GLN A 81 -7.55 -10.19 14.26
C GLN A 81 -8.18 -10.51 12.90
N LEU A 82 -9.46 -10.89 12.86
CA LEU A 82 -10.17 -11.12 11.60
C LEU A 82 -10.26 -9.86 10.73
N ILE A 83 -10.54 -8.69 11.34
CA ILE A 83 -10.57 -7.40 10.64
C ILE A 83 -9.23 -7.14 9.96
N PHE A 84 -8.12 -7.32 10.68
CA PHE A 84 -6.78 -7.15 10.13
C PHE A 84 -6.48 -8.11 8.97
N GLU A 85 -6.88 -9.37 9.07
CA GLU A 85 -6.67 -10.34 7.98
C GLU A 85 -7.55 -10.04 6.76
N TYR A 86 -8.79 -9.58 6.98
CA TYR A 86 -9.76 -9.34 5.92
C TYR A 86 -9.60 -8.00 5.22
N GLN A 87 -9.06 -6.95 5.86
CA GLN A 87 -9.03 -5.60 5.27
C GLN A 87 -8.29 -5.52 3.93
N THR A 88 -7.33 -6.41 3.67
CA THR A 88 -6.60 -6.49 2.39
C THR A 88 -7.11 -7.60 1.45
N LEU A 89 -8.08 -8.41 1.90
CA LEU A 89 -8.58 -9.58 1.18
C LEU A 89 -10.04 -9.41 0.74
N ASN A 90 -10.90 -8.95 1.65
CA ASN A 90 -12.34 -8.77 1.45
C ASN A 90 -12.88 -7.72 2.43
N CYS A 91 -13.16 -6.51 1.90
CA CYS A 91 -13.63 -5.39 2.70
C CYS A 91 -15.00 -5.65 3.34
N ASP A 92 -15.93 -6.35 2.67
CA ASP A 92 -17.26 -6.64 3.21
C ASP A 92 -17.17 -7.49 4.49
N SER A 93 -16.30 -8.49 4.49
CA SER A 93 -16.04 -9.32 5.66
C SER A 93 -15.43 -8.51 6.80
N SER A 94 -14.50 -7.60 6.49
CA SER A 94 -13.92 -6.68 7.47
C SER A 94 -15.01 -5.78 8.10
N LEU A 95 -15.84 -5.14 7.27
CA LEU A 95 -16.95 -4.29 7.71
C LEU A 95 -17.98 -5.06 8.56
N ALA A 96 -18.28 -6.31 8.21
CA ALA A 96 -19.18 -7.16 8.99
C ALA A 96 -18.64 -7.43 10.40
N TYR A 97 -17.32 -7.70 10.55
CA TYR A 97 -16.71 -7.88 11.88
C TYR A 97 -16.61 -6.56 12.64
N ILE A 98 -16.34 -5.43 11.99
CA ILE A 98 -16.37 -4.11 12.63
C ILE A 98 -17.77 -3.81 13.18
N GLY A 99 -18.84 -4.11 12.42
CA GLY A 99 -20.21 -3.97 12.90
C GLY A 99 -20.50 -4.80 14.14
N ARG A 100 -19.96 -6.02 14.23
CA ARG A 100 -20.06 -6.87 15.43
C ARG A 100 -19.27 -6.28 16.61
N ASN A 101 -18.09 -5.72 16.37
CA ASN A 101 -17.28 -5.04 17.39
C ASN A 101 -17.99 -3.80 17.95
N ILE A 102 -18.66 -3.01 17.09
CA ILE A 102 -19.51 -1.89 17.51
C ILE A 102 -20.67 -2.37 18.38
N ALA A 103 -21.33 -3.49 18.02
CA ALA A 103 -22.40 -4.06 18.83
C ALA A 103 -21.90 -4.50 20.22
N ILE A 104 -20.72 -5.12 20.29
CA ILE A 104 -20.07 -5.49 21.56
C ILE A 104 -19.74 -4.24 22.39
N ALA A 105 -19.14 -3.22 21.78
CA ALA A 105 -18.81 -1.96 22.48
C ALA A 105 -20.07 -1.33 23.10
N LYS A 106 -21.20 -1.33 22.38
CA LYS A 106 -22.51 -0.87 22.89
C LYS A 106 -23.01 -1.75 24.04
N GLN A 107 -22.96 -3.07 23.88
CA GLN A 107 -23.39 -4.03 24.91
C GLN A 107 -22.62 -3.84 26.22
N LEU A 108 -21.31 -3.59 26.13
CA LEU A 108 -20.43 -3.40 27.28
C LEU A 108 -20.43 -1.96 27.81
N ASN A 109 -21.11 -1.04 27.12
CA ASN A 109 -21.02 0.41 27.36
C ASN A 109 -19.56 0.89 27.45
N ASP A 110 -18.68 0.34 26.60
CA ASP A 110 -17.25 0.63 26.61
C ASP A 110 -16.90 1.59 25.48
N GLN A 111 -16.69 2.85 25.86
CA GLN A 111 -16.36 3.91 24.91
C GLN A 111 -15.01 3.70 24.24
N LYS A 112 -14.04 3.02 24.87
CA LYS A 112 -12.73 2.77 24.26
C LYS A 112 -12.87 1.81 23.09
N LEU A 113 -13.62 0.73 23.29
CA LEU A 113 -13.93 -0.24 22.22
C LEU A 113 -14.75 0.40 21.10
N MET A 114 -15.66 1.33 21.43
CA MET A 114 -16.42 2.09 20.44
C MET A 114 -15.49 2.93 19.56
N THR A 115 -14.65 3.76 20.18
CA THR A 115 -13.70 4.63 19.49
C THR A 115 -12.71 3.85 18.63
N GLU A 116 -12.16 2.74 19.14
CA GLU A 116 -11.30 1.85 18.35
C GLU A 116 -12.02 1.28 17.13
N SER A 117 -13.28 0.84 17.30
CA SER A 117 -14.08 0.30 16.19
C SER A 117 -14.40 1.36 15.14
N GLN A 118 -14.66 2.61 15.55
CA GLN A 118 -14.91 3.73 14.63
C GLN A 118 -13.67 4.11 13.83
N VAL A 119 -12.50 4.13 14.45
CA VAL A 119 -11.23 4.40 13.76
C VAL A 119 -10.93 3.31 12.72
N LYS A 120 -11.16 2.03 13.06
CA LYS A 120 -11.04 0.91 12.13
C LYS A 120 -12.09 0.94 11.02
N LEU A 121 -13.32 1.36 11.33
CA LEU A 121 -14.37 1.56 10.35
C LEU A 121 -13.95 2.60 9.32
N ALA A 122 -13.47 3.76 9.77
CA ALA A 122 -12.96 4.80 8.90
C ALA A 122 -11.87 4.26 7.96
N PHE A 123 -10.89 3.51 8.50
CA PHE A 123 -9.81 2.94 7.70
C PHE A 123 -10.32 2.03 6.58
N VAL A 124 -11.20 1.08 6.91
CA VAL A 124 -11.71 0.10 5.95
C VAL A 124 -12.58 0.77 4.89
N LEU A 125 -13.43 1.74 5.27
CA LEU A 125 -14.23 2.51 4.33
C LEU A 125 -13.34 3.32 3.36
N SER A 126 -12.25 3.91 3.86
CA SER A 126 -11.29 4.68 3.05
C SER A 126 -10.60 3.85 1.98
N ILE A 127 -10.47 2.53 2.15
CA ILE A 127 -9.84 1.62 1.17
C ILE A 127 -10.86 0.81 0.36
N SER A 128 -12.16 0.85 0.69
CA SER A 128 -13.19 0.01 0.06
C SER A 128 -14.05 0.71 -0.99
N GLY A 129 -13.77 1.97 -1.33
CA GLY A 129 -14.58 2.75 -2.27
C GLY A 129 -15.78 3.48 -1.64
N LEU A 130 -15.99 3.36 -0.32
CA LEU A 130 -17.11 3.96 0.40
C LEU A 130 -16.72 5.35 0.95
N PHE A 131 -16.35 6.26 0.05
CA PHE A 131 -15.69 7.52 0.42
C PHE A 131 -16.60 8.47 1.22
N THR A 132 -17.85 8.66 0.82
CA THR A 132 -18.80 9.51 1.55
C THR A 132 -18.96 9.03 3.00
N GLN A 133 -19.12 7.72 3.20
CA GLN A 133 -19.25 7.12 4.52
C GLN A 133 -17.93 7.21 5.30
N ALA A 134 -16.78 7.00 4.66
CA ALA A 134 -15.48 7.16 5.28
C ALA A 134 -15.32 8.58 5.87
N TRP A 135 -15.68 9.61 5.09
CA TRP A 135 -15.63 11.00 5.52
C TRP A 135 -16.57 11.29 6.69
N GLU A 136 -17.79 10.73 6.65
CA GLU A 136 -18.77 10.87 7.74
C GLU A 136 -18.29 10.28 9.06
N VAL A 137 -17.57 9.16 9.03
CA VAL A 137 -16.97 8.57 10.23
C VAL A 137 -15.77 9.40 10.68
N LEU A 138 -14.87 9.78 9.75
CA LEU A 138 -13.66 10.55 10.07
C LEU A 138 -13.96 11.86 10.80
N LYS A 139 -14.96 12.62 10.33
CA LYS A 139 -15.33 13.92 10.94
C LYS A 139 -15.94 13.81 12.34
N GLN A 140 -16.41 12.62 12.74
CA GLN A 140 -17.03 12.38 14.04
C GLN A 140 -16.01 11.91 15.10
N ILE A 141 -14.81 11.52 14.69
CA ILE A 141 -13.78 11.03 15.60
C ILE A 141 -13.19 12.22 16.37
N ASP A 142 -13.29 12.19 17.70
CA ASP A 142 -12.53 13.08 18.57
C ASP A 142 -11.05 12.71 18.53
N TYR A 143 -10.30 13.39 17.67
CA TYR A 143 -8.88 13.15 17.47
C TYR A 143 -8.06 13.38 18.75
N ASP A 144 -8.36 14.44 19.51
CA ASP A 144 -7.52 14.83 20.65
C ASP A 144 -7.59 13.78 21.76
N GLY A 145 -8.76 13.17 21.95
CA GLY A 145 -9.01 12.05 22.86
C GLY A 145 -8.43 10.69 22.43
N LEU A 146 -7.90 10.55 21.21
CA LEU A 146 -7.37 9.26 20.74
C LEU A 146 -6.04 8.88 21.42
N PRO A 147 -5.86 7.60 21.82
CA PRO A 147 -4.54 7.08 22.14
C PRO A 147 -3.65 7.09 20.90
N GLN A 148 -2.33 7.19 21.11
CA GLN A 148 -1.35 7.37 20.04
C GLN A 148 -1.45 6.34 18.90
N HIS A 149 -1.68 5.06 19.20
CA HIS A 149 -1.83 4.03 18.18
C HIS A 149 -3.08 4.21 17.30
N LEU A 150 -4.18 4.77 17.83
CA LEU A 150 -5.36 5.10 17.05
C LEU A 150 -5.17 6.39 16.25
N LYS A 151 -4.38 7.36 16.73
CA LYS A 151 -3.99 8.55 15.95
C LYS A 151 -3.22 8.15 14.68
N VAL A 152 -2.36 7.13 14.79
CA VAL A 152 -1.65 6.55 13.62
C VAL A 152 -2.65 5.99 12.60
N ILE A 153 -3.60 5.16 13.03
CA ILE A 153 -4.62 4.59 12.12
C ILE A 153 -5.49 5.69 11.52
N TYR A 154 -5.90 6.69 12.31
CA TYR A 154 -6.66 7.84 11.83
C TYR A 154 -5.96 8.57 10.69
N HIS A 155 -4.66 8.87 10.85
CA HIS A 155 -3.90 9.53 9.79
C HIS A 155 -3.73 8.66 8.54
N TRP A 156 -3.55 7.35 8.70
CA TRP A 156 -3.56 6.45 7.55
C TRP A 156 -4.92 6.40 6.84
N SER A 157 -6.03 6.36 7.56
CA SER A 157 -7.38 6.44 6.97
C SER A 157 -7.53 7.71 6.15
N TYR A 158 -7.08 8.85 6.67
CA TYR A 158 -7.11 10.13 5.98
C TYR A 158 -6.24 10.13 4.72
N ILE A 159 -5.00 9.62 4.81
CA ILE A 159 -4.10 9.47 3.65
C ILE A 159 -4.74 8.58 2.58
N ARG A 160 -5.24 7.39 2.96
CA ARG A 160 -5.88 6.45 2.03
C ARG A 160 -7.13 7.02 1.39
N TYR A 161 -7.92 7.77 2.14
CA TYR A 161 -9.11 8.45 1.64
C TYR A 161 -8.75 9.41 0.50
N TYR A 162 -7.81 10.33 0.73
CA TYR A 162 -7.41 11.30 -0.30
C TYR A 162 -6.61 10.67 -1.45
N GLU A 163 -5.79 9.65 -1.20
CA GLU A 163 -5.10 8.90 -2.27
C GLU A 163 -6.13 8.26 -3.22
N ASN A 164 -7.20 7.68 -2.67
CA ASN A 164 -8.28 7.14 -3.50
C ASN A 164 -9.08 8.24 -4.19
N LEU A 165 -9.37 9.38 -3.55
CA LEU A 165 -10.04 10.49 -4.23
C LEU A 165 -9.23 11.01 -5.42
N ILE A 166 -7.91 11.15 -5.31
CA ILE A 166 -7.05 11.52 -6.45
C ILE A 166 -7.23 10.50 -7.59
N LYS A 167 -7.19 9.21 -7.25
CA LYS A 167 -7.30 8.12 -8.22
C LYS A 167 -8.65 8.09 -8.95
N TYR A 168 -9.76 8.40 -8.25
CA TYR A 168 -11.11 8.24 -8.81
C TYR A 168 -11.75 9.55 -9.29
N THR A 169 -11.31 10.71 -8.81
CA THR A 169 -11.82 12.03 -9.25
C THR A 169 -11.14 12.51 -10.52
N ASP A 170 -9.84 12.20 -10.69
CA ASP A 170 -9.03 12.51 -11.89
C ASP A 170 -9.21 13.95 -12.42
N HIS A 171 -9.18 14.94 -11.51
CA HIS A 171 -9.38 16.36 -11.85
C HIS A 171 -8.37 17.25 -11.11
N ASP A 172 -7.49 17.92 -11.86
CA ASP A 172 -6.30 18.63 -11.36
C ASP A 172 -6.55 19.60 -10.19
N ASN A 173 -7.62 20.39 -10.27
CA ASN A 173 -7.94 21.37 -9.22
C ASN A 173 -8.22 20.70 -7.86
N TYR A 174 -8.89 19.56 -7.85
CA TYR A 174 -9.18 18.81 -6.63
C TYR A 174 -7.96 18.02 -6.16
N ASN A 175 -7.19 17.46 -7.10
CA ASN A 175 -6.00 16.68 -6.80
C ASN A 175 -4.96 17.48 -5.99
N ARG A 176 -4.68 18.74 -6.36
CA ARG A 176 -3.75 19.58 -5.58
C ARG A 176 -4.18 19.77 -4.12
N GLN A 177 -5.48 19.95 -3.88
CA GLN A 177 -6.00 20.06 -2.51
C GLN A 177 -5.79 18.74 -1.76
N TYR A 178 -6.10 17.60 -2.38
CA TYR A 178 -5.96 16.28 -1.78
C TYR A 178 -4.49 15.93 -1.48
N GLU A 179 -3.56 16.28 -2.37
CA GLU A 179 -2.12 16.14 -2.15
C GLU A 179 -1.64 16.93 -0.93
N SER A 180 -2.15 18.16 -0.76
CA SER A 180 -1.85 18.99 0.42
C SER A 180 -2.36 18.34 1.71
N GLU A 181 -3.58 17.80 1.69
CA GLU A 181 -4.16 17.08 2.83
C GLU A 181 -3.38 15.80 3.18
N ILE A 182 -2.94 15.04 2.17
CA ILE A 182 -2.05 13.88 2.35
C ILE A 182 -0.72 14.31 3.00
N ALA A 183 -0.11 15.39 2.51
CA ALA A 183 1.17 15.88 3.04
C ALA A 183 1.06 16.33 4.50
N LYS A 184 -0.01 17.05 4.86
CA LYS A 184 -0.30 17.44 6.25
C LYS A 184 -0.47 16.20 7.14
N SER A 185 -1.33 15.28 6.74
CA SER A 185 -1.59 14.05 7.51
C SER A 185 -0.33 13.20 7.69
N ARG A 186 0.47 13.05 6.62
CA ARG A 186 1.73 12.29 6.67
C ARG A 186 2.77 12.95 7.57
N ASN A 187 2.86 14.28 7.60
CA ASN A 187 3.75 14.98 8.53
C ASN A 187 3.34 14.73 9.99
N SER A 188 2.05 14.84 10.31
CA SER A 188 1.53 14.55 11.64
C SER A 188 1.78 13.10 12.04
N LEU A 189 1.48 12.15 11.14
CA LEU A 189 1.76 10.73 11.32
C LEU A 189 3.23 10.47 11.64
N MET A 190 4.16 11.03 10.86
CA MET A 190 5.60 10.86 11.09
C MET A 190 6.05 11.40 12.45
N GLY A 191 5.38 12.43 12.99
CA GLY A 191 5.63 12.94 14.35
C GLY A 191 5.17 11.99 15.47
N LEU A 192 4.29 11.03 15.18
CA LEU A 192 3.81 10.02 16.12
C LEU A 192 4.66 8.75 16.13
N LEU A 193 5.55 8.58 15.15
CA LEU A 193 6.34 7.36 14.94
C LEU A 193 7.76 7.54 15.48
N ASP A 194 8.36 6.44 15.94
CA ASP A 194 9.79 6.41 16.26
C ASP A 194 10.60 6.65 14.97
N PRO A 195 11.48 7.66 14.90
CA PRO A 195 12.33 7.93 13.73
C PRO A 195 13.22 6.75 13.28
N LYS A 196 13.47 5.78 14.17
CA LYS A 196 14.23 4.56 13.89
C LYS A 196 13.37 3.38 13.43
N SER A 197 12.04 3.50 13.52
CA SER A 197 11.13 2.44 13.10
C SER A 197 11.08 2.29 11.59
N ASP A 198 10.88 1.05 11.13
CA ASP A 198 10.66 0.77 9.71
C ASP A 198 9.41 1.49 9.18
N MET A 199 8.41 1.71 10.03
CA MET A 199 7.20 2.46 9.69
C MET A 199 7.49 3.93 9.38
N TYR A 200 8.31 4.59 10.20
CA TYR A 200 8.74 5.97 9.92
C TYR A 200 9.52 6.04 8.60
N LEU A 201 10.41 5.07 8.35
CA LEU A 201 11.17 5.01 7.10
C LEU A 201 10.24 4.81 5.89
N LYS A 202 9.19 3.99 5.99
CA LYS A 202 8.17 3.82 4.95
C LYS A 202 7.46 5.15 4.64
N GLU A 203 6.97 5.85 5.66
CA GLU A 203 6.33 7.17 5.46
C GLU A 203 7.29 8.23 4.91
N LYS A 204 8.56 8.22 5.36
CA LYS A 204 9.60 9.09 4.81
C LYS A 204 9.84 8.83 3.32
N ALA A 205 9.88 7.56 2.91
CA ALA A 205 10.03 7.20 1.51
C ALA A 205 8.85 7.71 0.66
N PHE A 206 7.61 7.60 1.14
CA PHE A 206 6.45 8.15 0.46
C PHE A 206 6.49 9.68 0.36
N LYS A 207 6.91 10.37 1.43
CA LYS A 207 7.10 11.83 1.41
C LYS A 207 8.15 12.27 0.39
N LEU A 208 9.29 11.59 0.33
CA LEU A 208 10.35 11.87 -0.65
C LEU A 208 9.89 11.61 -2.09
N LYS A 209 9.15 10.52 -2.32
CA LYS A 209 8.54 10.22 -3.63
C LYS A 209 7.61 11.34 -4.07
N ALA A 210 6.73 11.81 -3.19
CA ALA A 210 5.81 12.91 -3.49
C ALA A 210 6.54 14.23 -3.80
N ALA A 211 7.74 14.44 -3.23
CA ALA A 211 8.59 15.60 -3.51
C ALA A 211 9.48 15.44 -4.76
N GLY A 212 9.35 14.34 -5.52
CA GLY A 212 10.18 14.05 -6.69
C GLY A 212 11.61 13.55 -6.36
N MET A 213 11.92 13.32 -5.08
CA MET A 213 13.21 12.80 -4.61
C MET A 213 13.25 11.27 -4.74
N PHE A 214 13.16 10.78 -5.98
CA PHE A 214 12.98 9.36 -6.28
C PHE A 214 14.18 8.50 -5.87
N LYS A 215 15.40 9.03 -5.96
CA LYS A 215 16.63 8.29 -5.63
C LYS A 215 16.68 7.99 -4.13
N GLU A 216 16.47 8.99 -3.30
CA GLU A 216 16.47 8.90 -1.85
C GLU A 216 15.32 8.02 -1.35
N SER A 217 14.13 8.18 -1.96
CA SER A 217 12.97 7.33 -1.67
C SER A 217 13.26 5.85 -2.00
N ARG A 218 13.87 5.58 -3.16
CA ARG A 218 14.25 4.23 -3.58
C ARG A 218 15.29 3.62 -2.64
N ASP A 219 16.30 4.38 -2.25
CA ASP A 219 17.38 3.85 -1.39
C ASP A 219 16.84 3.42 -0.01
N ILE A 220 15.88 4.17 0.56
CA ILE A 220 15.15 3.76 1.78
C ILE A 220 14.33 2.49 1.54
N GLN A 221 13.57 2.43 0.45
CA GLN A 221 12.73 1.26 0.14
C GLN A 221 13.58 0.00 -0.08
N LEU A 222 14.72 0.10 -0.76
CA LEU A 222 15.66 -1.01 -0.93
C LEU A 222 16.27 -1.47 0.40
N HIS A 223 16.55 -0.54 1.32
CA HIS A 223 17.01 -0.89 2.66
C HIS A 223 15.94 -1.68 3.43
N LEU A 224 14.69 -1.23 3.39
CA LEU A 224 13.56 -1.92 4.02
C LEU A 224 13.32 -3.30 3.39
N PHE A 225 13.30 -3.38 2.06
CA PHE A 225 13.07 -4.62 1.32
C PHE A 225 14.09 -5.72 1.66
N LYS A 226 15.36 -5.35 1.87
CA LYS A 226 16.41 -6.31 2.26
C LYS A 226 16.17 -6.99 3.61
N LYS A 227 15.28 -6.45 4.46
CA LYS A 227 14.92 -7.04 5.76
C LYS A 227 13.76 -8.05 5.63
N GLU A 228 13.00 -8.01 4.54
CA GLU A 228 11.83 -8.84 4.33
C GLU A 228 12.20 -10.24 3.85
N LYS A 229 11.44 -11.25 4.28
CA LYS A 229 11.60 -12.65 3.83
C LYS A 229 10.65 -12.92 2.68
N SER A 230 11.08 -13.69 1.69
CA SER A 230 10.33 -13.92 0.44
C SER A 230 8.92 -14.51 0.61
N ASP A 231 8.61 -15.08 1.77
CA ASP A 231 7.32 -15.69 2.12
C ASP A 231 6.43 -14.82 3.01
N THR A 232 6.82 -13.58 3.33
CA THR A 232 6.03 -12.68 4.17
C THR A 232 5.13 -11.76 3.35
N HIS A 233 4.03 -11.32 3.96
CA HIS A 233 3.19 -10.25 3.38
C HIS A 233 3.99 -8.96 3.12
N GLY A 234 4.98 -8.66 3.97
CA GLY A 234 5.85 -7.49 3.82
C GLY A 234 6.77 -7.54 2.61
N TYR A 235 7.08 -8.73 2.07
CA TYR A 235 7.87 -8.87 0.84
C TYR A 235 7.05 -8.59 -0.43
N GLY A 236 5.73 -8.77 -0.37
CA GLY A 236 4.81 -8.55 -1.49
C GLY A 236 4.23 -7.13 -1.58
N MET A 237 4.60 -6.22 -0.68
CA MET A 237 4.04 -4.87 -0.51
C MET A 237 5.14 -3.81 -0.61
#